data_AF-A0A8H6SNM2-F1
#
_entry.id   AF-A0A8H6SNM2-F1
#
_cell.length_a   1.000
_cell.length_b   1.000
_cell.length_c   1.000
_cell.angle_alpha   90.00
_cell.angle_beta   90.00
_cell.angle_gamma   90.00
#
_symmetry.space_group_name_H-M   'P 1'
#
loop_
_entity.id
_entity.type
_entity.pdbx_description
1 polymer ?
#
loop_
_entity_poly.entity_id
_entity_poly.type
_entity_poly.pdbx_seq_one_letter_code
_entity_poly.pdbx_strand_id
1 'polypeptide(L)'
;MSPRLDWKFGQANDYTRPYHASFQVKAGRHETIRISSTASRGELQVPYTVILRSKSNVEVETKGTWYGLVTWNPHHTLSVVE
;
A
#
# COMPACT_ATOMS: atom_id res chain seq x y z
N MET A 1 -8.90 -4.62 10.36
CA MET A 1 -8.06 -3.85 11.31
C MET A 1 -6.65 -3.85 10.74
N SER A 2 -6.11 -2.70 10.30
CA SER A 2 -4.72 -2.65 9.81
C SER A 2 -3.77 -2.93 10.98
N PRO A 3 -2.68 -3.70 10.79
CA PRO A 3 -1.74 -3.98 11.86
C PRO A 3 -1.18 -2.66 12.40
N ARG A 4 -1.01 -2.55 13.72
CA ARG A 4 -0.28 -1.45 14.32
C ARG A 4 1.17 -1.55 13.87
N LEU A 5 1.60 -0.59 13.06
CA LEU A 5 2.99 -0.44 12.66
C LEU A 5 3.69 0.44 13.69
N ASP A 6 4.72 -0.11 14.33
CA ASP A 6 5.57 0.63 15.26
C ASP A 6 6.70 1.31 14.48
N TRP A 7 6.39 2.49 13.95
CA TRP A 7 7.34 3.30 13.19
C TRP A 7 8.38 3.94 14.10
N LYS A 8 9.66 3.83 13.75
CA LYS A 8 10.73 4.60 14.40
C LYS A 8 10.96 5.92 13.67
N PHE A 9 10.78 7.03 14.39
CA PHE A 9 10.91 8.38 13.85
C PHE A 9 12.34 8.65 13.38
N GLY A 10 12.48 9.26 12.20
CA GLY A 10 13.79 9.57 11.59
C GLY A 10 14.54 8.37 11.03
N GLN A 11 13.94 7.18 10.99
CA GLN A 11 14.55 5.95 10.45
C GLN A 11 13.76 5.41 9.27
N ALA A 12 14.46 4.70 8.37
CA ALA A 12 13.81 3.86 7.38
C ALA A 12 13.16 2.67 8.10
N ASN A 13 11.91 2.35 7.74
CA ASN A 13 11.20 1.19 8.27
C ASN A 13 10.58 0.45 7.09
N ASP A 14 10.68 -0.88 7.11
CA ASP A 14 10.08 -1.73 6.08
C ASP A 14 8.74 -2.30 6.56
N TYR A 15 7.76 -2.31 5.65
CA TYR A 15 6.47 -2.91 5.90
C TYR A 15 5.99 -3.69 4.67
N THR A 16 5.60 -4.94 4.91
CA THR A 16 5.01 -5.80 3.87
C THR A 16 3.49 -5.74 3.95
N ARG A 17 2.86 -5.31 2.85
CA ARG A 17 1.39 -5.35 2.69
C ARG A 17 1.04 -6.39 1.63
N PRO A 18 0.45 -7.55 2.00
CA PRO A 18 0.05 -8.54 1.01
C PRO A 18 -1.19 -8.05 0.24
N TYR A 19 -1.21 -8.34 -1.07
CA TYR A 19 -2.42 -8.23 -1.89
C TYR A 19 -3.06 -9.60 -2.01
N HIS A 20 -4.35 -9.68 -1.66
CA HIS A 20 -5.15 -10.88 -1.81
C HIS A 20 -6.27 -10.61 -2.81
N ALA A 21 -6.40 -11.47 -3.81
CA ALA A 21 -7.48 -11.43 -4.78
C ALA A 21 -7.98 -12.84 -5.04
N SER A 22 -9.30 -12.97 -5.19
CA SER A 22 -9.98 -14.23 -5.49
C SER A 22 -10.91 -13.98 -6.66
N PHE A 23 -10.85 -14.86 -7.67
CA PHE A 23 -11.65 -14.75 -8.89
C PHE A 23 -12.49 -16.01 -9.07
N GLN A 24 -13.75 -15.83 -9.42
CA GLN A 24 -14.61 -16.91 -9.89
C GLN A 24 -14.63 -16.83 -11.40
N VAL A 25 -14.03 -17.82 -12.06
CA VAL A 25 -13.90 -17.89 -13.52
C VAL A 25 -14.59 -19.12 -14.06
N LYS A 26 -15.32 -18.96 -15.16
CA LYS A 26 -15.90 -20.06 -15.92
C LYS A 26 -15.20 -20.10 -17.27
N ALA A 27 -14.49 -21.19 -17.54
CA ALA A 27 -13.96 -21.47 -18.86
C ALA A 27 -15.01 -22.22 -19.68
N GLY A 28 -15.29 -21.76 -20.89
CA GLY A 28 -16.08 -22.49 -21.86
C GLY A 28 -15.33 -23.73 -22.39
N ARG A 29 -16.00 -24.48 -23.25
CA ARG A 29 -15.40 -25.66 -23.88
C ARG A 29 -14.30 -25.21 -24.84
N HIS A 30 -13.10 -25.76 -24.68
CA HIS A 30 -11.90 -25.41 -25.47
C HIS A 30 -11.37 -23.97 -25.26
N GLU A 31 -11.69 -23.32 -24.15
CA GLU A 31 -11.15 -21.99 -23.81
C GLU A 31 -9.99 -22.07 -22.82
N THR A 32 -8.98 -21.24 -23.01
CA THR A 32 -7.92 -21.00 -22.01
C THR A 32 -8.15 -19.64 -21.36
N ILE A 33 -8.32 -19.59 -20.03
CA ILE A 33 -8.47 -18.33 -19.30
C ILE A 33 -7.10 -17.86 -18.80
N ARG A 34 -6.75 -16.61 -19.11
CA ARG A 34 -5.58 -15.91 -18.58
C ARG A 34 -6.02 -14.78 -17.65
N ILE A 35 -5.50 -14.81 -16.44
CA ILE A 35 -5.69 -13.76 -15.43
C ILE A 35 -4.35 -13.05 -15.23
N SER A 36 -4.35 -11.73 -15.40
CA SER A 36 -3.21 -10.87 -15.09
C SER A 36 -3.55 -9.99 -13.90
N SER A 37 -2.69 -9.97 -12.88
CA SER A 37 -2.83 -9.09 -11.72
C SER A 37 -1.64 -8.14 -11.67
N THR A 38 -1.90 -6.84 -11.69
CA THR A 38 -0.89 -5.79 -11.73
C THR A 38 -1.14 -4.78 -10.62
N ALA A 39 -0.08 -4.13 -10.16
CA ALA A 39 -0.16 -2.97 -9.28
C ALA A 39 0.83 -1.92 -9.77
N SER A 40 0.52 -0.65 -9.56
CA SER A 40 1.48 0.44 -9.75
C SER A 40 2.48 0.42 -8.61
N ARG A 41 3.75 0.76 -8.89
CA ARG A 41 4.82 0.93 -7.91
C ARG A 41 5.50 2.27 -8.15
N GLY A 42 5.82 2.97 -7.08
CA GLY A 42 6.58 4.21 -7.19
C GLY A 42 6.97 4.79 -5.85
N GLU A 43 7.86 5.77 -5.89
CA GLU A 43 8.28 6.56 -4.74
C GLU A 43 7.29 7.72 -4.53
N LEU A 44 6.85 7.89 -3.30
CA LEU A 44 6.02 9.01 -2.89
C LEU A 44 6.75 9.88 -1.88
N GLN A 45 6.45 11.18 -1.95
CA GLN A 45 6.92 12.19 -1.01
C GLN A 45 5.70 12.96 -0.52
N VAL A 46 5.43 12.90 0.78
CA VAL A 46 4.22 13.48 1.37
C VAL A 46 4.61 14.38 2.55
N PRO A 47 4.41 15.70 2.47
CA PRO A 47 4.67 16.59 3.59
C PRO A 47 3.70 16.31 4.75
N TYR A 48 4.19 16.45 5.99
CA TYR A 48 3.40 16.24 7.21
C TYR A 48 3.73 17.26 8.29
N THR A 49 2.79 17.40 9.24
CA THR A 49 2.98 18.09 10.52
C THR A 49 2.56 17.15 11.65
N VAL A 50 3.44 16.91 12.61
CA VAL A 50 3.16 16.18 13.85
C VAL A 50 2.99 17.20 14.97
N ILE A 51 1.92 17.04 15.76
CA ILE A 51 1.71 17.81 16.99
C ILE A 51 2.09 16.90 18.17
N LEU A 52 3.04 17.35 18.98
CA LEU A 52 3.51 16.64 20.16
C LEU A 52 3.05 17.41 21.40
N ARG A 53 2.41 16.71 22.34
CA ARG A 53 2.04 17.26 23.65
C ARG A 53 2.89 16.61 24.73
N SER A 54 3.59 17.42 25.50
CA SER A 54 4.30 16.98 26.70
C SER A 54 3.33 16.49 27.77
N LYS A 55 3.81 15.67 28.71
CA LYS A 55 3.00 15.21 29.85
C LYS A 55 2.52 16.36 30.76
N SER A 56 3.17 17.52 30.68
CA SER A 56 2.82 18.76 31.37
C SER A 56 1.96 19.71 30.53
N ASN A 57 1.33 19.23 29.45
CA ASN A 57 0.41 19.97 28.58
C ASN A 57 1.00 21.11 27.72
N VAL A 58 2.31 21.21 27.59
CA VAL A 58 2.96 22.06 26.57
C VAL A 58 2.89 21.36 25.21
N GLU A 59 2.50 22.08 24.16
CA GLU A 59 2.43 21.59 22.78
C GLU A 59 3.55 22.14 21.90
N VAL A 60 4.04 21.32 20.99
CA VAL A 60 5.01 21.70 19.96
C VAL A 60 4.64 21.05 18.62
N GLU A 61 5.04 21.69 17.53
CA GLU A 61 4.89 21.16 16.18
C GLU A 61 6.21 20.67 15.62
N THR A 62 6.16 19.61 14.83
CA THR A 62 7.28 19.12 14.03
C THR A 62 6.82 18.88 12.61
N LYS A 63 7.40 19.62 11.67
CA LYS A 63 7.11 19.48 10.24
C LYS A 63 8.14 18.58 9.58
N GLY A 64 7.73 17.81 8.59
CA GLY A 64 8.63 16.93 7.85
C GLY A 64 8.05 16.48 6.53
N THR A 65 8.76 15.59 5.86
CA THR A 65 8.29 14.93 4.63
C THR A 65 8.50 13.44 4.80
N TRP A 66 7.43 12.68 4.59
CA TRP A 66 7.47 11.23 4.56
C TRP A 66 7.87 10.79 3.16
N TYR A 67 8.86 9.91 3.09
CA TYR A 67 9.32 9.29 1.85
C TYR A 67 9.04 7.80 1.94
N GLY A 68 8.50 7.23 0.87
CA GLY A 68 8.27 5.79 0.84
C GLY A 68 8.09 5.25 -0.55
N LEU A 69 8.67 4.07 -0.76
CA LEU A 69 8.36 3.23 -1.90
C LEU A 69 7.04 2.51 -1.61
N VAL A 70 6.03 2.71 -2.46
CA VAL A 70 4.71 2.12 -2.26
C VAL A 70 4.16 1.52 -3.53
N THR A 71 3.14 0.69 -3.35
CA THR A 71 2.31 0.15 -4.42
C THR A 71 0.87 0.59 -4.26
N TRP A 72 0.18 0.86 -5.36
CA TRP A 72 -1.23 1.28 -5.38
C TRP A 72 -1.95 0.77 -6.63
N ASN A 73 -3.26 1.00 -6.69
CA ASN A 73 -4.15 0.61 -7.79
C ASN A 73 -3.96 -0.85 -8.24
N PRO A 74 -4.29 -1.84 -7.38
CA PRO A 74 -4.36 -3.21 -7.84
C PRO A 74 -5.41 -3.30 -8.97
N HIS A 75 -5.00 -3.87 -10.10
CA HIS A 75 -5.83 -4.06 -11.28
C HIS A 75 -5.72 -5.50 -11.76
N HIS A 76 -6.86 -6.05 -12.17
CA HIS A 76 -6.97 -7.44 -12.60
C HIS A 76 -7.64 -7.49 -13.96
N THR A 77 -6.98 -8.13 -14.92
CA THR A 77 -7.49 -8.32 -16.27
C THR A 77 -7.76 -9.79 -16.49
N LEU A 78 -8.97 -10.10 -16.93
CA LEU A 78 -9.37 -11.42 -17.38
C LEU A 78 -9.40 -11.45 -18.90
N SER A 79 -8.83 -12.47 -19.51
CA SER A 79 -8.87 -12.67 -20.96
C SER A 79 -9.02 -14.14 -21.31
N VAL A 80 -9.73 -14.43 -22.41
CA VAL A 80 -9.73 -15.74 -23.06
C VAL A 80 -8.60 -15.75 -24.08
N VAL A 81 -7.80 -16.80 -24.10
CA VAL A 81 -6.73 -17.04 -25.07
C VAL A 81 -7.19 -18.19 -25.96
N GLU A 82 -7.16 -17.97 -27.27
CA GLU A 82 -7.41 -18.99 -28.30
C GLU A 82 -6.27 -20.00 -28.40
#